data_AF-A0A7C2AA15-F1
#
_entry.id   AF-A0A7C2AA15-F1
#
_cell.length_a   1.000
_cell.length_b   1.000
_cell.length_c   1.000
_cell.angle_alpha   90.00
_cell.angle_beta   90.00
_cell.angle_gamma   90.00
#
_symmetry.space_group_name_H-M   'P 1'
#
loop_
_entity.id
_entity.type
_entity.pdbx_description
1 polymer ?
#
loop_
_entity_poly.entity_id
_entity_poly.type
_entity_poly.pdbx_seq_one_letter_code
_entity_poly.pdbx_strand_id
1 'polypeptide(L)' 'MVEQVREGDFCRVRNRIDIVGRVVKKGENFVRVDVPNFRGFLEYPLNLVETIENGAVLKERNGVS' A
#
# COMPACT_ATOMS: atom_id res chain seq x y z
N MET A 1 1.57 -15.91 -3.21
CA MET A 1 0.31 -15.37 -3.76
C MET A 1 0.40 -13.86 -3.61
N VAL A 2 0.33 -13.08 -4.69
CA VAL A 2 0.39 -11.61 -4.59
C VAL A 2 -0.95 -11.15 -4.03
N GLU A 3 -0.94 -10.63 -2.82
CA GLU A 3 -2.14 -10.08 -2.20
C GLU A 3 -2.72 -9.00 -3.10
N GLN A 4 -4.00 -9.17 -3.46
CA GLN A 4 -4.66 -8.26 -4.37
C GLN A 4 -5.04 -6.99 -3.60
N VAL A 5 -4.44 -5.85 -3.96
CA VAL A 5 -4.82 -4.51 -3.50
C VAL A 5 -6.35 -4.33 -3.57
N ARG A 6 -6.95 -3.87 -2.46
CA ARG A 6 -8.38 -3.52 -2.37
C ARG A 6 -8.59 -2.05 -2.06
N GLU A 7 -9.80 -1.58 -2.35
CA GLU A 7 -10.24 -0.24 -1.96
C GLU A 7 -10.32 -0.13 -0.44
N GLY A 8 -9.69 0.91 0.10
CA GLY A 8 -9.58 1.17 1.53
C GLY A 8 -8.26 0.73 2.16
N ASP A 9 -7.49 -0.15 1.52
CA ASP A 9 -6.18 -0.60 2.00
C ASP A 9 -5.11 0.47 1.89
N PHE A 10 -4.03 0.33 2.67
CA PHE A 10 -2.82 1.11 2.47
C PHE A 10 -1.90 0.37 1.50
N CYS A 11 -1.34 1.11 0.56
CA CYS A 11 -0.35 0.59 -0.37
C CYS A 11 0.87 1.51 -0.43
N ARG A 12 2.02 0.91 -0.71
CA ARG A 12 3.29 1.58 -0.99
C ARG A 12 3.65 1.42 -2.46
N VAL A 13 4.21 2.45 -3.06
CA VAL A 13 4.75 2.36 -4.42
C VAL A 13 6.15 1.75 -4.38
N ARG A 14 6.38 0.63 -5.07
CA ARG A 14 7.66 -0.10 -5.11
C ARG A 14 8.82 0.76 -5.61
N ASN A 15 8.58 1.57 -6.62
CA ASN A 15 9.59 2.44 -7.24
C ASN A 15 9.89 3.71 -6.42
N ARG A 16 8.99 4.08 -5.48
CA ARG A 16 9.10 5.28 -4.64
C ARG A 16 8.68 4.91 -3.23
N ILE A 17 9.65 4.45 -2.44
CA ILE A 17 9.42 3.94 -1.08
C ILE A 17 8.75 4.96 -0.14
N ASP A 18 8.89 6.25 -0.46
CA ASP A 18 8.34 7.39 0.28
C ASP A 18 6.84 7.60 0.03
N ILE A 19 6.29 6.98 -1.03
CA ILE A 19 4.89 7.12 -1.39
C ILE A 19 4.09 5.98 -0.76
N VAL A 20 3.48 6.31 0.37
CA VAL A 20 2.51 5.47 1.07
C VAL A 20 1.19 6.21 1.11
N GLY A 21 0.11 5.53 0.76
CA GLY A 21 -1.20 6.14 0.80
C GLY A 21 -2.33 5.13 0.79
N ARG A 22 -3.56 5.63 0.94
CA ARG A 22 -4.76 4.82 0.99
C ARG A 22 -5.32 4.62 -0.42
N VAL A 23 -5.66 3.39 -0.75
CA VAL A 23 -6.30 3.06 -2.01
C VAL A 23 -7.72 3.58 -1.99
N VAL A 24 -8.01 4.58 -2.82
CA VAL A 24 -9.35 5.16 -2.95
C VAL A 24 -10.16 4.52 -4.07
N LYS A 25 -9.48 3.94 -5.08
CA LYS A 25 -10.14 3.27 -6.19
C LYS A 25 -9.23 2.21 -6.82
N LYS A 26 -9.76 1.02 -7.08
CA LYS A 26 -9.07 -0.04 -7.81
C LYS A 26 -9.66 -0.19 -9.21
N GLY A 27 -8.87 0.08 -10.23
CA GLY A 27 -9.18 -0.24 -11.62
C GLY A 27 -8.66 -1.63 -12.02
N GLU A 28 -8.76 -1.96 -13.30
CA GLU A 28 -8.32 -3.25 -13.83
C GLU A 28 -6.78 -3.36 -13.90
N ASN A 29 -6.10 -2.27 -14.27
CA ASN A 29 -4.63 -2.20 -14.41
C ASN A 29 -3.97 -1.17 -13.48
N PHE A 30 -4.74 -0.23 -12.96
CA PHE A 30 -4.26 0.91 -12.19
C PHE A 30 -5.01 1.03 -10.87
N VAL A 31 -4.35 1.62 -9.88
CA VAL A 31 -4.91 1.96 -8.59
C VAL A 31 -4.76 3.45 -8.34
N ARG A 32 -5.79 4.06 -7.76
CA ARG A 32 -5.73 5.43 -7.25
C ARG A 32 -5.45 5.42 -5.77
N VAL A 33 -4.43 6.18 -5.39
CA VAL A 33 -3.90 6.26 -4.04
C VAL A 33 -4.01 7.70 -3.58
N ASP A 34 -4.63 7.89 -2.42
CA ASP A 34 -4.65 9.13 -1.67
C ASP A 34 -3.39 9.19 -0.80
N VAL A 35 -2.49 10.12 -1.11
CA VAL A 35 -1.19 10.24 -0.46
C VAL A 35 -1.21 11.46 0.45
N PRO A 36 -0.86 11.31 1.74
CA PRO A 36 -0.81 12.44 2.65
C PRO A 36 0.20 13.47 2.14
N ASN A 37 -0.16 14.75 2.20
CA ASN A 37 0.60 15.90 1.66
C ASN A 37 0.52 16.09 0.14
N PHE A 38 -0.22 15.26 -0.60
CA PHE A 38 -0.52 15.51 -2.01
C PHE A 38 -1.97 16.01 -2.15
N ARG A 39 -2.16 17.16 -2.80
CA ARG A 39 -3.51 17.64 -3.14
C ARG A 39 -4.01 16.92 -4.39
N GLY A 40 -4.68 15.79 -4.20
CA GLY A 40 -5.30 15.00 -5.27
C GLY A 40 -5.07 13.50 -5.07
N PHE A 41 -5.33 12.72 -6.14
CA PHE A 41 -5.08 11.29 -6.15
C PHE A 41 -3.95 10.98 -7.11
N LEU A 42 -3.05 10.08 -6.71
CA LEU A 42 -2.02 9.55 -7.58
C LEU A 42 -2.46 8.22 -8.18
N GLU A 43 -2.19 8.02 -9.46
CA GLU A 43 -2.55 6.80 -10.17
C GLU A 43 -1.28 6.00 -10.48
N TYR A 44 -1.25 4.74 -10.05
CA TYR A 44 -0.12 3.85 -10.26
C TYR A 44 -0.57 2.51 -10.84
N PRO A 45 0.23 1.87 -11.70
CA PRO A 45 -0.07 0.53 -12.18
C PRO A 45 0.03 -0.48 -11.03
N LEU A 46 -0.86 -1.47 -11.02
CA LEU A 46 -0.96 -2.48 -9.96
C LEU A 46 0.36 -3.22 -9.70
N ASN A 47 1.19 -3.40 -10.73
CA ASN A 47 2.49 -4.06 -10.61
C ASN A 47 3.53 -3.24 -9.80
N LEU A 48 3.35 -1.92 -9.74
CA LEU A 48 4.25 -1.01 -9.05
C LEU A 48 3.76 -0.64 -7.64
N VAL A 49 2.65 -1.20 -7.17
CA VAL A 49 2.16 -1.00 -5.81
C VAL A 49 2.21 -2.30 -5.03
N GLU A 50 2.40 -2.18 -3.73
CA GLU A 50 2.42 -3.30 -2.79
C GLU A 50 1.51 -2.95 -1.62
N THR A 51 0.57 -3.83 -1.29
CA THR A 51 -0.27 -3.68 -0.11
C THR A 51 0.58 -3.76 1.15
N ILE A 52 0.33 -2.84 2.08
CA ILE A 52 0.93 -2.87 3.40
C ILE A 52 -0.18 -3.38 4.31
N GLU A 53 -0.18 -4.68 4.62
CA GLU A 53 -1.03 -5.16 5.71
C GLU A 53 -0.63 -4.41 6.98
N ASN A 54 -1.61 -3.85 7.69
CA ASN A 54 -1.48 -3.39 9.09
C ASN A 54 -1.27 -4.60 10.05
N GLY A 55 -0.53 -5.61 9.57
CA GLY A 55 -0.23 -6.90 10.16
C GLY A 55 1.28 -7.11 10.31
N ALA A 56 2.09 -6.05 10.14
CA ALA A 56 3.26 -5.86 11.00
C ALA A 56 2.77 -5.55 12.43
N VAL A 57 1.99 -6.49 13.00
CA VAL A 57 2.19 -6.92 14.37
C VAL A 57 3.70 -6.88 14.55
N LEU A 58 4.12 -6.03 15.46
CA LEU A 58 5.37 -6.18 16.18
C LEU A 58 5.48 -7.68 16.49
N LYS A 59 6.12 -8.46 15.61
CA LYS A 59 6.71 -9.73 16.02
C LYS A 59 7.89 -9.27 16.87
N GLU A 60 7.55 -8.82 18.07
CA GLU A 60 8.48 -8.70 19.16
C GLU A 60 9.27 -10.00 19.13
N ARG A 61 10.58 -9.83 18.96
CA ARG A 61 11.56 -10.82 19.35
C ARG A 61 11.33 -11.12 20.83
N ASN A 62 10.37 -11.98 21.14
CA ASN A 62 10.42 -12.83 22.33
C ASN A 62 11.14 -14.09 21.85
N GLY A 63 12.44 -14.28 22.04
CA GLY A 63 13.29 -13.64 23.02
C GLY A 63 13.05 -14.15 24.45
N VAL A 64 12.48 -15.35 24.63
CA VAL A 64 12.30 -16.08 25.90
C VAL A 64 12.19 -17.56 25.52
N SER A 65 12.97 -18.54 25.98
CA SER A 65 14.05 -18.67 26.95
C SER A 65 14.92 -19.85 26.54
#